data_AF-A0A1G5T320-F1
#
_entry.id   AF-A0A1G5T320-F1
#
_cell.length_a   1.000
_cell.length_b   1.000
_cell.length_c   1.000
_cell.angle_alpha   90.00
_cell.angle_beta   90.00
_cell.angle_gamma   90.00
#
_symmetry.space_group_name_H-M   'P 1'
#
loop_
_entity.id
_entity.type
_entity.pdbx_description
1 polymer ?
#
loop_
_entity_poly.entity_id
_entity_poly.type
_entity_poly.pdbx_seq_one_letter_code
_entity_poly.pdbx_strand_id
1 'polypeptide(L)'
;MKRQLAALAMLVALPVSPAITSTASALEFKPGTRDAKVVQITVVNVMAHFACPNIEPDSAGVEAAMKEFGITDNDLVDKRYGPDINELTASYGKDMAAACRAIETGFGPNGDQIRGLVRPRAVPKKPVEGSFPAGSAESKAALLVATSTFVNNHCSSLAVDDEISAAALSALHVSHDALYSPAFALDAYQKVQAYEGDPHGCDLAWKRYGMDGEVTPRVLTKKR
;
A
#
# COMPACT_ATOMS: atom_id res chain seq x y z
N MET A 1 20.75 -24.30 73.95
CA MET A 1 21.84 -24.71 73.03
C MET A 1 21.22 -24.99 71.66
N LYS A 2 21.82 -24.42 70.59
CA LYS A 2 21.72 -24.79 69.13
C LYS A 2 20.30 -24.78 68.52
N ARG A 3 19.83 -23.73 67.80
CA ARG A 3 20.15 -23.24 66.43
C ARG A 3 20.29 -24.33 65.36
N GLN A 4 19.30 -24.44 64.46
CA GLN A 4 19.42 -24.57 62.99
C GLN A 4 18.09 -24.03 62.38
N LEU A 5 18.01 -22.92 61.63
CA LEU A 5 18.49 -22.55 60.28
C LEU A 5 17.74 -23.19 59.10
N ALA A 6 17.18 -22.28 58.27
CA ALA A 6 16.77 -22.39 56.87
C ALA A 6 15.49 -23.20 56.57
N ALA A 7 14.58 -22.79 55.67
CA ALA A 7 14.74 -21.92 54.52
C ALA A 7 13.53 -21.00 54.30
N LEU A 8 13.85 -19.74 54.01
CA LEU A 8 13.03 -18.72 53.39
C LEU A 8 12.60 -19.21 51.99
N ALA A 9 11.30 -19.19 51.71
CA ALA A 9 10.78 -19.08 50.34
C ALA A 9 9.98 -17.78 50.28
N MET A 10 10.70 -16.65 50.16
CA MET A 10 10.09 -15.39 49.76
C MET A 10 9.66 -15.52 48.30
N LEU A 11 8.35 -15.67 48.07
CA LEU A 11 7.76 -15.29 46.78
C LEU A 11 7.95 -13.78 46.64
N VAL A 12 8.94 -13.37 45.85
CA VAL A 12 9.00 -12.02 45.31
C VAL A 12 7.88 -11.92 44.28
N ALA A 13 6.74 -11.37 44.69
CA ALA A 13 5.75 -10.86 43.76
C ALA A 13 6.37 -9.67 43.05
N LEU A 14 6.93 -9.91 41.86
CA LEU A 14 7.26 -8.85 40.92
C LEU A 14 5.97 -8.07 40.65
N PRO A 15 5.94 -6.74 40.85
CA PRO A 15 4.85 -5.94 40.34
C PRO A 15 4.86 -6.12 38.83
N VAL A 16 3.84 -6.80 38.31
CA VAL A 16 3.51 -6.81 36.89
C VAL A 16 3.33 -5.36 36.51
N SER A 17 4.36 -4.77 35.92
CA SER A 17 4.23 -3.47 35.27
C SER A 17 3.04 -3.61 34.32
N PRO A 18 2.04 -2.71 34.37
CA PRO A 18 1.02 -2.73 33.34
C PRO A 18 1.78 -2.58 32.03
N ALA A 19 1.73 -3.63 31.22
CA ALA A 19 2.06 -3.54 29.83
C ALA A 19 1.32 -2.31 29.32
N ILE A 20 2.06 -1.35 28.81
CA ILE A 20 1.52 -0.26 28.01
C ILE A 20 0.77 -0.97 26.90
N THR A 21 -0.53 -1.14 27.11
CA THR A 21 -1.46 -1.57 26.10
C THR A 21 -1.38 -0.44 25.10
N SER A 22 -0.64 -0.68 24.01
CA SER A 22 -0.80 0.08 22.79
C SER A 22 -2.30 0.09 22.54
N THR A 23 -2.93 1.22 22.82
CA THR A 23 -4.30 1.46 22.44
C THR A 23 -4.28 1.37 20.92
N ALA A 24 -4.64 0.20 20.38
CA ALA A 24 -5.17 0.13 19.03
C ALA A 24 -6.24 1.21 19.00
N SER A 25 -5.96 2.30 18.30
CA SER A 25 -6.83 3.47 18.33
C SER A 25 -8.14 3.01 17.72
N ALA A 26 -9.15 2.83 18.56
CA ALA A 26 -10.45 2.38 18.11
C ALA A 26 -10.94 3.41 17.09
N LEU A 27 -11.32 2.95 15.90
CA LEU A 27 -11.83 3.79 14.82
C LEU A 27 -12.85 4.79 15.37
N GLU A 28 -12.66 6.06 15.04
CA GLU A 28 -13.49 7.17 15.52
C GLU A 28 -14.93 7.03 15.01
N PHE A 29 -15.10 6.56 13.77
CA PHE A 29 -16.42 6.40 13.16
C PHE A 29 -16.99 5.00 13.39
N LYS A 30 -18.18 4.96 13.98
CA LYS A 30 -18.88 3.71 14.28
C LYS A 30 -19.25 2.95 13.00
N PRO A 31 -19.07 1.61 12.95
CA PRO A 31 -19.50 0.79 11.82
C PRO A 31 -20.97 1.03 11.46
N GLY A 32 -21.26 1.11 10.17
CA GLY A 32 -22.62 1.32 9.65
C GLY A 32 -23.09 2.77 9.59
N THR A 33 -22.31 3.74 10.10
CA THR A 33 -22.59 5.17 9.92
C THR A 33 -22.20 5.65 8.52
N ARG A 34 -22.81 6.74 8.04
CA ARG A 34 -22.41 7.41 6.80
C ARG A 34 -20.92 7.72 6.79
N ASP A 35 -20.39 8.24 7.89
CA ASP A 35 -18.98 8.59 8.02
C ASP A 35 -18.06 7.36 7.92
N ALA A 36 -18.44 6.23 8.52
CA ALA A 36 -17.74 4.98 8.31
C ALA A 36 -17.80 4.49 6.85
N LYS A 37 -18.89 4.80 6.11
CA LYS A 37 -18.99 4.51 4.67
C LYS A 37 -18.05 5.39 3.84
N VAL A 38 -17.89 6.67 4.19
CA VAL A 38 -16.88 7.55 3.57
C VAL A 38 -15.49 6.96 3.75
N VAL A 39 -15.13 6.61 4.98
CA VAL A 39 -13.83 5.98 5.28
C VAL A 39 -13.64 4.69 4.48
N GLN A 40 -14.64 3.81 4.45
CA GLN A 40 -14.58 2.54 3.70
C GLN A 40 -14.36 2.76 2.20
N ILE A 41 -15.13 3.66 1.57
CA ILE A 41 -14.99 3.98 0.15
C ILE A 41 -13.58 4.53 -0.14
N THR A 42 -13.08 5.44 0.70
CA THR A 42 -11.74 6.02 0.52
C THR A 42 -10.64 4.97 0.70
N VAL A 43 -10.70 4.15 1.75
CA VAL A 43 -9.72 3.08 1.99
C VAL A 43 -9.74 2.05 0.88
N VAL A 44 -10.92 1.64 0.40
CA VAL A 44 -11.04 0.72 -0.73
C VAL A 44 -10.42 1.32 -1.99
N ASN A 45 -10.68 2.60 -2.28
CA ASN A 45 -10.06 3.28 -3.41
C ASN A 45 -8.53 3.31 -3.30
N VAL A 46 -7.98 3.65 -2.13
CA VAL A 46 -6.52 3.63 -1.89
C VAL A 46 -5.97 2.20 -2.05
N MET A 47 -6.55 1.23 -1.38
CA MET A 47 -6.01 -0.13 -1.39
C MET A 47 -6.14 -0.80 -2.77
N ALA A 48 -7.28 -0.67 -3.45
CA ALA A 48 -7.46 -1.20 -4.80
C ALA A 48 -6.49 -0.57 -5.81
N HIS A 49 -6.09 0.68 -5.59
CA HIS A 49 -5.25 1.41 -6.52
C HIS A 49 -3.74 1.24 -6.26
N PHE A 50 -3.35 1.02 -5.01
CA PHE A 50 -1.94 1.01 -4.60
C PHE A 50 -1.43 -0.35 -4.09
N ALA A 51 -2.31 -1.19 -3.55
CA ALA A 51 -1.91 -2.39 -2.81
C ALA A 51 -2.45 -3.69 -3.41
N CYS A 52 -3.58 -3.64 -4.13
CA CYS A 52 -4.28 -4.83 -4.59
C CYS A 52 -4.25 -4.94 -6.13
N PRO A 53 -3.32 -5.74 -6.69
CA PRO A 53 -3.09 -5.75 -8.13
C PRO A 53 -4.23 -6.36 -8.96
N ASN A 54 -5.05 -7.22 -8.37
CA ASN A 54 -6.07 -7.96 -9.13
C ASN A 54 -7.42 -7.23 -9.25
N ILE A 55 -7.57 -6.09 -8.56
CA ILE A 55 -8.84 -5.37 -8.48
C ILE A 55 -8.63 -3.89 -8.78
N GLU A 56 -9.68 -3.23 -9.24
CA GLU A 56 -9.74 -1.79 -9.42
C GLU A 56 -11.08 -1.25 -8.92
N PRO A 57 -11.16 0.04 -8.55
CA PRO A 57 -12.44 0.66 -8.23
C PRO A 57 -13.45 0.52 -9.37
N ASP A 58 -14.68 0.13 -9.05
CA ASP A 58 -15.78 0.14 -10.00
C ASP A 58 -16.51 1.48 -9.90
N SER A 59 -16.23 2.39 -10.82
CA SER A 59 -16.80 3.74 -10.82
C SER A 59 -18.32 3.75 -10.72
N ALA A 60 -19.02 2.81 -11.39
CA ALA A 60 -20.48 2.76 -11.34
C ALA A 60 -21.00 2.35 -9.95
N GLY A 61 -20.34 1.39 -9.31
CA GLY A 61 -20.70 0.96 -7.96
C GLY A 61 -20.30 1.97 -6.88
N VAL A 62 -19.16 2.65 -7.06
CA VAL A 62 -18.74 3.76 -6.19
C VAL A 62 -19.74 4.91 -6.27
N GLU A 63 -20.13 5.35 -7.47
CA GLU A 63 -21.16 6.39 -7.65
C GLU A 63 -22.51 5.99 -7.05
N ALA A 64 -22.92 4.73 -7.24
CA ALA A 64 -24.16 4.21 -6.66
C ALA A 64 -24.12 4.23 -5.13
N ALA A 65 -23.02 3.79 -4.52
CA ALA A 65 -22.83 3.82 -3.07
C ALA A 65 -22.79 5.25 -2.53
N MET A 66 -22.08 6.17 -3.21
CA MET A 66 -22.04 7.57 -2.81
C MET A 66 -23.44 8.19 -2.82
N LYS A 67 -24.24 7.90 -3.86
CA LYS A 67 -25.62 8.36 -3.95
C LYS A 67 -26.51 7.75 -2.85
N GLU A 68 -26.37 6.45 -2.58
CA GLU A 68 -27.14 5.73 -1.56
C GLU A 68 -26.91 6.33 -0.17
N PHE A 69 -25.66 6.63 0.18
CA PHE A 69 -25.28 7.14 1.50
C PHE A 69 -25.26 8.68 1.58
N GLY A 70 -25.62 9.38 0.50
CA GLY A 70 -25.57 10.84 0.43
C GLY A 70 -24.16 11.39 0.66
N ILE A 71 -23.14 10.72 0.12
CA ILE A 71 -21.72 11.10 0.15
C ILE A 71 -21.41 11.93 -1.08
N THR A 72 -20.65 13.01 -0.89
CA THR A 72 -20.20 13.90 -1.96
C THR A 72 -18.68 13.77 -2.14
N ASP A 73 -18.15 14.25 -3.26
CA ASP A 73 -16.69 14.30 -3.49
C ASP A 73 -15.96 15.08 -2.39
N ASN A 74 -16.59 16.13 -1.83
CA ASN A 74 -16.03 16.91 -0.73
C ASN A 74 -15.84 16.09 0.54
N ASP A 75 -16.70 15.09 0.79
CA ASP A 75 -16.53 14.20 1.93
C ASP A 75 -15.32 13.29 1.75
N LEU A 76 -15.02 12.83 0.54
CA LEU A 76 -13.90 11.93 0.26
C LEU A 76 -12.53 12.58 0.51
N VAL A 77 -12.46 13.92 0.45
CA VAL A 77 -11.24 14.70 0.68
C VAL A 77 -11.23 15.44 2.03
N ASP A 78 -12.27 15.27 2.84
CA ASP A 78 -12.35 15.91 4.14
C ASP A 78 -11.35 15.30 5.13
N LYS A 79 -10.49 16.16 5.68
CA LYS A 79 -9.40 15.76 6.57
C LYS A 79 -9.89 15.12 7.87
N ARG A 80 -11.15 15.33 8.27
CA ARG A 80 -11.70 14.70 9.47
C ARG A 80 -11.71 13.17 9.40
N TYR A 81 -11.72 12.59 8.20
CA TYR A 81 -11.66 11.13 8.00
C TYR A 81 -10.24 10.56 8.02
N GLY A 82 -9.22 11.43 7.98
CA GLY A 82 -7.82 11.06 7.85
C GLY A 82 -7.31 10.08 8.92
N PRO A 83 -7.60 10.27 10.22
CA PRO A 83 -7.14 9.35 11.27
C PRO A 83 -7.60 7.89 11.03
N ASP A 84 -8.89 7.70 10.76
CA ASP A 84 -9.46 6.36 10.53
C ASP A 84 -9.00 5.74 9.21
N ILE A 85 -8.86 6.56 8.15
CA ILE A 85 -8.29 6.11 6.88
C ILE A 85 -6.85 5.62 7.09
N ASN A 86 -6.04 6.38 7.82
CA ASN A 86 -4.64 6.03 8.11
C ASN A 86 -4.54 4.76 8.95
N GLU A 87 -5.35 4.64 10.01
CA GLU A 87 -5.37 3.46 10.88
C GLU A 87 -5.76 2.20 10.09
N LEU A 88 -6.82 2.27 9.28
CA LEU A 88 -7.26 1.14 8.46
C LEU A 88 -6.23 0.77 7.40
N THR A 89 -5.67 1.75 6.70
CA THR A 89 -4.64 1.51 5.68
C THR A 89 -3.39 0.90 6.30
N ALA A 90 -2.95 1.40 7.45
CA ALA A 90 -1.81 0.86 8.20
C ALA A 90 -2.09 -0.57 8.71
N SER A 91 -3.31 -0.82 9.18
CA SER A 91 -3.76 -2.17 9.59
C SER A 91 -3.71 -3.14 8.42
N TYR A 92 -4.21 -2.74 7.26
CA TYR A 92 -4.16 -3.55 6.03
C TYR A 92 -2.74 -3.76 5.49
N GLY A 93 -1.84 -2.80 5.70
CA GLY A 93 -0.43 -2.95 5.34
C GLY A 93 0.31 -4.07 6.10
N LYS A 94 -0.20 -4.52 7.27
CA LYS A 94 0.41 -5.61 8.05
C LYS A 94 0.26 -6.98 7.40
N ASP A 95 -0.82 -7.20 6.65
CA ASP A 95 -1.05 -8.41 5.85
C ASP A 95 -1.79 -8.03 4.56
N MET A 96 -1.01 -7.55 3.60
CA MET A 96 -1.54 -7.00 2.35
C MET A 96 -2.31 -8.06 1.54
N ALA A 97 -1.87 -9.33 1.58
CA ALA A 97 -2.56 -10.42 0.88
C ALA A 97 -3.94 -10.71 1.49
N ALA A 98 -4.05 -10.73 2.81
CA ALA A 98 -5.34 -10.86 3.48
C ALA A 98 -6.23 -9.63 3.27
N ALA A 99 -5.65 -8.42 3.31
CA ALA A 99 -6.38 -7.18 3.06
C ALA A 99 -6.99 -7.14 1.66
N CYS A 100 -6.23 -7.50 0.63
CA CYS A 100 -6.73 -7.50 -0.74
C CYS A 100 -7.84 -8.53 -0.96
N ARG A 101 -7.73 -9.72 -0.37
CA ARG A 101 -8.83 -10.69 -0.35
C ARG A 101 -10.06 -10.13 0.36
N ALA A 102 -9.88 -9.48 1.52
CA ALA A 102 -10.99 -8.88 2.26
C ALA A 102 -11.68 -7.77 1.46
N ILE A 103 -10.94 -6.99 0.69
CA ILE A 103 -11.51 -5.96 -0.19
C ILE A 103 -12.32 -6.60 -1.32
N GLU A 104 -11.74 -7.59 -1.99
CA GLU A 104 -12.39 -8.33 -3.07
C GLU A 104 -13.68 -9.02 -2.61
N THR A 105 -13.68 -9.67 -1.44
CA THR A 105 -14.84 -10.40 -0.92
C THR A 105 -15.83 -9.54 -0.15
N GLY A 106 -15.36 -8.50 0.55
CA GLY A 106 -16.20 -7.68 1.45
C GLY A 106 -16.83 -6.48 0.75
N PHE A 107 -16.17 -5.97 -0.30
CA PHE A 107 -16.57 -4.76 -1.02
C PHE A 107 -16.75 -5.00 -2.53
N GLY A 108 -16.54 -6.22 -3.02
CA GLY A 108 -16.86 -6.63 -4.39
C GLY A 108 -18.36 -6.93 -4.59
N PRO A 109 -18.75 -7.43 -5.79
CA PRO A 109 -20.16 -7.72 -6.11
C PRO A 109 -20.79 -8.82 -5.24
N ASN A 110 -19.98 -9.62 -4.53
CA ASN A 110 -20.43 -10.73 -3.67
C ASN A 110 -20.29 -10.44 -2.16
N GLY A 111 -19.99 -9.20 -1.76
CA GLY A 111 -19.73 -8.84 -0.36
C GLY A 111 -20.93 -8.28 0.42
N ASP A 112 -20.79 -8.25 1.75
CA ASP A 112 -21.82 -7.78 2.70
C ASP A 112 -21.60 -6.35 3.21
N GLN A 113 -20.42 -5.73 3.00
CA GLN A 113 -20.10 -4.44 3.63
C GLN A 113 -20.45 -3.21 2.77
N ILE A 114 -20.13 -3.19 1.48
CA ILE A 114 -20.71 -2.27 0.46
C ILE A 114 -20.54 -2.98 -0.88
N ARG A 115 -21.63 -3.33 -1.58
CA ARG A 115 -21.53 -4.13 -2.81
C ARG A 115 -21.01 -3.32 -3.98
N GLY A 116 -20.09 -3.94 -4.74
CA GLY A 116 -19.68 -3.45 -6.06
C GLY A 116 -18.76 -2.24 -6.03
N LEU A 117 -18.02 -1.97 -4.96
CA LEU A 117 -17.02 -0.88 -4.96
C LEU A 117 -15.78 -1.22 -5.80
N VAL A 118 -15.50 -2.50 -5.99
CA VAL A 118 -14.36 -2.97 -6.78
C VAL A 118 -14.82 -4.00 -7.80
N ARG A 119 -14.10 -4.03 -8.92
CA ARG A 119 -14.23 -5.05 -9.96
C ARG A 119 -12.87 -5.67 -10.26
N PRO A 120 -12.83 -6.88 -10.85
CA PRO A 120 -11.58 -7.44 -11.35
C PRO A 120 -10.91 -6.43 -12.27
N ARG A 121 -9.63 -6.17 -12.02
CA ARG A 121 -8.86 -5.28 -12.86
C ARG A 121 -8.76 -5.91 -14.23
N ALA A 122 -9.21 -5.19 -15.25
CA ALA A 122 -8.99 -5.64 -16.60
C ALA A 122 -7.49 -5.65 -16.85
N VAL A 123 -6.90 -6.82 -17.12
CA VAL A 123 -5.52 -6.91 -17.60
C VAL A 123 -5.45 -6.04 -18.85
N PRO A 124 -4.66 -4.95 -18.85
CA PRO A 124 -4.64 -4.05 -19.99
C PRO A 124 -4.17 -4.84 -21.21
N LYS A 125 -5.03 -4.95 -22.24
CA LYS A 125 -4.65 -5.58 -23.52
C LYS A 125 -3.57 -4.77 -24.26
N LYS A 126 -3.29 -3.54 -23.79
CA LYS A 126 -2.21 -2.66 -24.22
C LYS A 126 -1.71 -1.86 -23.01
N PRO A 127 -0.41 -1.55 -22.92
CA PRO A 127 0.10 -0.65 -21.90
C PRO A 127 -0.64 0.69 -22.01
N VAL A 128 -1.30 1.10 -20.92
CA VAL A 128 -1.92 2.42 -20.82
C VAL A 128 -0.77 3.43 -20.86
N GLU A 129 -0.85 4.43 -21.74
CA GLU A 129 0.07 5.56 -21.68
C GLU A 129 -0.04 6.20 -20.29
N GLY A 130 1.09 6.30 -19.61
CA GLY A 130 1.16 6.81 -18.25
C GLY A 130 0.54 8.20 -18.10
N SER A 131 0.08 8.53 -16.88
CA SER A 131 -0.50 9.85 -16.59
C SER A 131 0.50 11.01 -16.73
N PHE A 132 1.80 10.71 -16.82
CA PHE A 132 2.87 11.67 -17.04
C PHE A 132 3.51 11.49 -18.42
N PRO A 133 3.93 12.60 -19.09
CA PRO A 133 4.64 12.51 -20.35
C PRO A 133 5.86 11.60 -20.26
N ALA A 134 6.05 10.76 -21.28
CA ALA A 134 7.20 9.87 -21.34
C ALA A 134 8.51 10.65 -21.19
N GLY A 135 9.35 10.22 -20.24
CA GLY A 135 10.64 10.85 -19.96
C GLY A 135 10.60 12.07 -19.03
N SER A 136 9.41 12.50 -18.56
CA SER A 136 9.30 13.50 -17.49
C SER A 136 9.95 13.00 -16.19
N ALA A 137 10.20 13.92 -15.26
CA ALA A 137 10.75 13.58 -13.95
C ALA A 137 9.82 12.63 -13.18
N GLU A 138 8.52 12.88 -13.21
CA GLU A 138 7.46 12.08 -12.59
C GLU A 138 7.39 10.69 -13.24
N SER A 139 7.44 10.61 -14.56
CA SER A 139 7.42 9.33 -15.28
C SER A 139 8.64 8.46 -14.94
N LYS A 140 9.82 9.08 -14.80
CA LYS A 140 11.06 8.41 -14.37
C LYS A 140 11.01 7.99 -12.91
N ALA A 141 10.46 8.84 -12.04
CA ALA A 141 10.28 8.53 -10.62
C ALA A 141 9.28 7.38 -10.43
N ALA A 142 8.16 7.39 -11.17
CA ALA A 142 7.19 6.30 -11.17
C ALA A 142 7.82 4.99 -11.65
N LEU A 143 8.69 5.04 -12.67
CA LEU A 143 9.42 3.86 -13.15
C LEU A 143 10.43 3.34 -12.13
N LEU A 144 11.14 4.22 -11.44
CA LEU A 144 12.06 3.85 -10.38
C LEU A 144 11.32 3.15 -9.23
N VAL A 145 10.24 3.76 -8.73
CA VAL A 145 9.38 3.18 -7.68
C VAL A 145 8.82 1.84 -8.12
N ALA A 146 8.24 1.76 -9.32
CA ALA A 146 7.67 0.53 -9.86
C ALA A 146 8.69 -0.61 -9.95
N THR A 147 9.89 -0.30 -10.44
CA THR A 147 10.95 -1.32 -10.56
C THR A 147 11.38 -1.82 -9.19
N SER A 148 11.57 -0.92 -8.21
CA SER A 148 11.93 -1.29 -6.85
C SER A 148 10.85 -2.15 -6.19
N THR A 149 9.57 -1.79 -6.33
CA THR A 149 8.43 -2.57 -5.84
C THR A 149 8.39 -3.96 -6.48
N PHE A 150 8.48 -4.05 -7.81
CA PHE A 150 8.48 -5.32 -8.52
C PHE A 150 9.63 -6.23 -8.08
N VAL A 151 10.85 -5.70 -8.02
CA VAL A 151 12.03 -6.46 -7.59
C VAL A 151 11.86 -6.99 -6.18
N ASN A 152 11.45 -6.14 -5.22
CA ASN A 152 11.24 -6.53 -3.83
C ASN A 152 10.26 -7.70 -3.70
N ASN A 153 9.19 -7.69 -4.49
CA ASN A 153 8.12 -8.69 -4.41
C ASN A 153 8.37 -9.96 -5.23
N HIS A 154 9.05 -9.87 -6.38
CA HIS A 154 9.08 -10.95 -7.38
C HIS A 154 10.47 -11.47 -7.75
N CYS A 155 11.55 -10.70 -7.53
CA CYS A 155 12.89 -11.08 -7.97
C CYS A 155 13.77 -11.51 -6.80
N SER A 156 13.80 -12.81 -6.52
CA SER A 156 14.54 -13.39 -5.38
C SER A 156 16.06 -13.21 -5.45
N SER A 157 16.63 -13.04 -6.64
CA SER A 157 18.08 -12.88 -6.86
C SER A 157 18.53 -11.42 -6.95
N LEU A 158 17.61 -10.46 -6.82
CA LEU A 158 17.88 -9.03 -6.95
C LEU A 158 17.49 -8.31 -5.66
N ALA A 159 18.28 -7.32 -5.27
CA ALA A 159 17.99 -6.44 -4.15
C ALA A 159 18.04 -4.98 -4.62
N VAL A 160 17.12 -4.18 -4.11
CA VAL A 160 17.16 -2.73 -4.28
C VAL A 160 18.20 -2.17 -3.31
N ASP A 161 19.09 -1.32 -3.81
CA ASP A 161 19.95 -0.51 -2.95
C ASP A 161 19.15 0.72 -2.52
N ASP A 162 18.65 0.70 -1.28
CA ASP A 162 17.72 1.73 -0.78
C ASP A 162 18.37 3.13 -0.74
N GLU A 163 19.68 3.23 -0.46
CA GLU A 163 20.41 4.49 -0.43
C GLU A 163 20.54 5.08 -1.84
N ILE A 164 20.95 4.26 -2.82
CA ILE A 164 21.06 4.68 -4.22
C ILE A 164 19.68 5.00 -4.80
N SER A 165 18.67 4.20 -4.49
CA SER A 165 17.29 4.41 -4.93
C SER A 165 16.72 5.72 -4.38
N ALA A 166 16.93 6.02 -3.08
CA ALA A 166 16.49 7.28 -2.48
C ALA A 166 17.22 8.48 -3.08
N ALA A 167 18.54 8.37 -3.31
CA ALA A 167 19.33 9.43 -3.95
C ALA A 167 18.87 9.68 -5.40
N ALA A 168 18.60 8.61 -6.16
CA ALA A 168 18.09 8.70 -7.53
C ALA A 168 16.71 9.37 -7.59
N LEU A 169 15.81 9.03 -6.68
CA LEU A 169 14.48 9.66 -6.60
C LEU A 169 14.59 11.16 -6.26
N SER A 170 15.44 11.51 -5.30
CA SER A 170 15.68 12.90 -4.90
C SER A 170 16.26 13.75 -6.05
N ALA A 171 17.16 13.17 -6.85
CA ALA A 171 17.78 13.83 -8.00
C ALA A 171 16.80 14.15 -9.15
N LEU A 172 15.62 13.55 -9.18
CA LEU A 172 14.60 13.84 -10.18
C LEU A 172 13.83 15.12 -9.88
N HIS A 173 13.98 15.72 -8.69
CA HIS A 173 13.33 16.97 -8.29
C HIS A 173 11.80 16.97 -8.45
N VAL A 174 11.17 15.81 -8.31
CA VAL A 174 9.71 15.69 -8.31
C VAL A 174 9.16 16.32 -7.02
N SER A 175 8.13 17.16 -7.13
CA SER A 175 7.53 17.78 -5.96
C SER A 175 6.92 16.73 -5.03
N HIS A 176 6.90 17.02 -3.73
CA HIS A 176 6.25 16.16 -2.74
C HIS A 176 4.79 15.89 -3.15
N ASP A 177 4.03 16.93 -3.49
CA ASP A 177 2.62 16.78 -3.89
C ASP A 177 2.45 15.90 -5.14
N ALA A 178 3.39 15.92 -6.08
CA ALA A 178 3.36 15.04 -7.25
C ALA A 178 3.67 13.58 -6.87
N LEU A 179 4.69 13.32 -6.05
CA LEU A 179 5.05 11.96 -5.60
C LEU A 179 3.92 11.27 -4.82
N TYR A 180 3.12 12.04 -4.08
CA TYR A 180 1.98 11.52 -3.31
C TYR A 180 0.63 11.71 -4.02
N SER A 181 0.64 12.11 -5.30
CA SER A 181 -0.59 12.25 -6.08
C SER A 181 -1.16 10.87 -6.49
N PRO A 182 -2.50 10.75 -6.61
CA PRO A 182 -3.12 9.54 -7.17
C PRO A 182 -2.63 9.20 -8.58
N ALA A 183 -2.28 10.21 -9.38
CA ALA A 183 -1.76 10.02 -10.73
C ALA A 183 -0.38 9.34 -10.73
N PHE A 184 0.52 9.74 -9.81
CA PHE A 184 1.84 9.11 -9.66
C PHE A 184 1.74 7.65 -9.27
N ALA A 185 0.85 7.36 -8.33
CA ALA A 185 0.58 6.01 -7.91
C ALA A 185 0.04 5.11 -9.01
N LEU A 186 -0.94 5.59 -9.77
CA LEU A 186 -1.48 4.89 -10.92
C LEU A 186 -0.38 4.55 -11.91
N ASP A 187 0.47 5.54 -12.20
CA ASP A 187 1.54 5.43 -13.18
C ASP A 187 2.63 4.44 -12.75
N ALA A 188 3.01 4.46 -11.47
CA ALA A 188 3.93 3.48 -10.88
C ALA A 188 3.31 2.08 -10.90
N TYR A 189 2.05 1.94 -10.51
CA TYR A 189 1.34 0.67 -10.51
C TYR A 189 1.23 0.05 -11.91
N GLN A 190 0.86 0.84 -12.93
CA GLN A 190 0.82 0.37 -14.33
C GLN A 190 2.18 -0.14 -14.81
N LYS A 191 3.27 0.49 -14.36
CA LYS A 191 4.63 0.06 -14.67
C LYS A 191 5.01 -1.22 -13.93
N VAL A 192 4.56 -1.44 -12.69
CA VAL A 192 4.72 -2.73 -11.99
C VAL A 192 4.04 -3.85 -12.80
N GLN A 193 2.80 -3.63 -13.23
CA GLN A 193 2.05 -4.59 -14.05
C GLN A 193 2.77 -4.93 -15.36
N ALA A 194 3.46 -3.97 -15.97
CA ALA A 194 4.26 -4.22 -17.15
C ALA A 194 5.44 -5.19 -16.89
N TYR A 195 6.05 -5.15 -15.70
CA TYR A 195 7.09 -6.10 -15.31
C TYR A 195 6.49 -7.48 -14.93
N GLU A 196 5.37 -7.51 -14.21
CA GLU A 196 4.69 -8.76 -13.83
C GLU A 196 4.16 -9.53 -15.04
N GLY A 197 3.67 -8.81 -16.05
CA GLY A 197 3.18 -9.41 -17.30
C GLY A 197 4.28 -9.93 -18.24
N ASP A 198 5.55 -9.62 -17.97
CA ASP A 198 6.69 -10.08 -18.77
C ASP A 198 7.37 -11.28 -18.08
N PRO A 199 7.47 -12.46 -18.73
CA PRO A 199 8.18 -13.62 -18.16
C PRO A 199 9.66 -13.36 -17.88
N HIS A 200 10.24 -12.31 -18.48
CA HIS A 200 11.60 -11.82 -18.25
C HIS A 200 11.64 -10.53 -17.43
N GLY A 201 10.58 -10.23 -16.66
CA GLY A 201 10.47 -8.98 -15.88
C GLY A 201 11.69 -8.68 -15.00
N CYS A 202 12.29 -9.69 -14.36
CA CYS A 202 13.50 -9.51 -13.54
C CYS A 202 14.75 -9.18 -14.39
N ASP A 203 14.89 -9.78 -15.57
CA ASP A 203 15.98 -9.45 -16.50
C ASP A 203 15.79 -8.05 -17.09
N LEU A 204 14.55 -7.66 -17.37
CA LEU A 204 14.20 -6.31 -17.82
C LEU A 204 14.50 -5.25 -16.75
N ALA A 205 14.17 -5.53 -15.50
CA ALA A 205 14.50 -4.69 -14.36
C ALA A 205 16.03 -4.54 -14.22
N TRP A 206 16.77 -5.66 -14.27
CA TRP A 206 18.24 -5.66 -14.23
C TRP A 206 18.86 -4.89 -15.40
N LYS A 207 18.34 -5.03 -16.61
CA LYS A 207 18.83 -4.29 -17.78
C LYS A 207 18.66 -2.77 -17.63
N ARG A 208 17.60 -2.31 -16.97
CA ARG A 208 17.33 -0.87 -16.80
C ARG A 208 18.07 -0.25 -15.61
N TYR A 209 18.22 -1.00 -14.53
CA TYR A 209 18.62 -0.47 -13.22
C TYR A 209 19.73 -1.26 -12.50
N GLY A 210 20.24 -2.33 -13.11
CA GLY A 210 21.37 -3.11 -12.61
C GLY A 210 22.70 -2.36 -12.71
N MET A 211 23.80 -3.06 -12.45
CA MET A 211 25.15 -2.46 -12.41
C MET A 211 25.50 -1.62 -13.64
N ASP A 212 25.08 -2.06 -14.82
CA ASP A 212 25.31 -1.40 -16.11
C ASP A 212 23.98 -0.92 -16.74
N GLY A 213 23.00 -0.59 -15.90
CA GLY A 213 21.63 -0.29 -16.32
C GLY A 213 21.51 0.93 -17.23
N GLU A 214 20.58 0.89 -18.19
CA GLU A 214 20.38 1.94 -19.20
C GLU A 214 19.75 3.24 -18.66
N VAL A 215 19.15 3.24 -17.46
CA VAL A 215 18.41 4.40 -16.91
C VAL A 215 19.09 4.98 -15.67
N THR A 216 19.30 4.16 -14.64
CA THR A 216 20.00 4.57 -13.42
C THR A 216 20.81 3.38 -12.92
N PRO A 217 22.10 3.32 -13.28
CA PRO A 217 22.95 2.21 -12.90
C PRO A 217 23.00 2.03 -11.39
N ARG A 218 23.13 0.77 -10.95
CA ARG A 218 23.40 0.37 -9.55
C ARG A 218 22.24 0.54 -8.57
N VAL A 219 21.05 0.93 -9.02
CA VAL A 219 19.84 0.90 -8.17
C VAL A 219 19.51 -0.54 -7.75
N LEU A 220 19.77 -1.51 -8.64
CA LEU A 220 19.63 -2.93 -8.35
C LEU A 220 21.00 -3.59 -8.19
N THR A 221 21.11 -4.44 -7.17
CA THR A 221 22.28 -5.26 -6.87
C THR A 221 21.88 -6.74 -6.81
N LYS A 222 22.83 -7.68 -6.92
CA LYS A 222 22.55 -9.13 -6.83
C LYS A 222 22.43 -9.65 -5.39
N LYS A 223 22.53 -8.78 -4.39
CA LYS A 223 22.80 -9.18 -3.01
C LYS A 223 21.49 -9.25 -2.21
N ARG A 224 20.76 -10.36 -2.38
CA ARG A 224 19.65 -10.73 -1.49
C ARG A 224 20.00 -11.97 -0.68
#